data_AF-A0A537JSG7-F1
#
_entry.id   AF-A0A537JSG7-F1
#
_cell.length_a   1.000
_cell.length_b   1.000
_cell.length_c   1.000
_cell.angle_alpha   90.00
_cell.angle_beta   90.00
_cell.angle_gamma   90.00
#
_symmetry.space_group_name_H-M   'P 1'
#
loop_
_entity.id
_entity.type
_entity.pdbx_description
1 polymer ?
#
loop_
_entity_poly.entity_id
_entity_poly.type
_entity_poly.pdbx_seq_one_letter_code
_entity_poly.pdbx_strand_id
1 'polypeptide(L)' 'MNIIIIGTGNVAAVLGRKLRQAGHRIVQIFG' A
#
# COMPACT_ATOMS: atom_id res chain seq x y z
N MET A 1 10.46 2.72 -4.27
CA MET A 1 10.65 2.69 -2.80
C MET A 1 9.89 1.50 -2.22
N ASN A 2 10.37 0.92 -1.12
CA ASN A 2 9.70 -0.18 -0.42
C ASN A 2 8.74 0.40 0.61
N ILE A 3 7.48 -0.01 0.56
CA ILE A 3 6.41 0.53 1.41
C ILE A 3 5.75 -0.60 2.19
N ILE A 4 5.53 -0.35 3.48
CA ILE A 4 4.71 -1.17 4.37
C ILE A 4 3.44 -0.38 4.68
N ILE A 5 2.27 -0.99 4.47
CA ILE A 5 0.97 -0.40 4.84
C ILE A 5 0.52 -1.06 6.15
N ILE A 6 0.18 -0.25 7.15
CA ILE A 6 -0.37 -0.71 8.42
C ILE A 6 -1.82 -0.22 8.52
N GLY A 7 -2.73 -1.18 8.70
CA GLY A 7 -4.18 -0.97 8.74
C GLY A 7 -4.90 -1.65 7.58
N THR A 8 -6.11 -2.16 7.85
CA THR A 8 -7.05 -2.66 6.84
C THR A 8 -8.03 -1.59 6.39
N GLY A 9 -8.66 -1.80 5.23
CA GLY A 9 -9.86 -1.09 4.81
C GLY A 9 -9.68 -0.28 3.52
N ASN A 10 -10.69 0.54 3.22
CA ASN A 10 -10.78 1.25 1.95
C ASN A 10 -9.59 2.21 1.71
N VAL A 11 -9.11 2.87 2.77
CA VAL A 11 -7.95 3.77 2.69
C VAL A 11 -6.70 2.99 2.29
N ALA A 12 -6.40 1.88 2.98
CA ALA A 12 -5.26 1.02 2.67
C ALA A 12 -5.31 0.49 1.23
N ALA A 13 -6.50 0.08 0.77
CA ALA A 13 -6.70 -0.42 -0.59
C ALA A 13 -6.48 0.67 -1.67
N VAL A 14 -7.06 1.86 -1.48
CA VAL A 14 -6.91 2.97 -2.44
C VAL A 14 -5.49 3.49 -2.45
N LEU A 15 -4.89 3.69 -1.28
CA LEU A 15 -3.51 4.14 -1.14
C LEU A 15 -2.55 3.13 -1.79
N GLY A 16 -2.71 1.84 -1.49
CA GLY A 16 -1.87 0.79 -2.07
C GLY A 16 -1.91 0.78 -3.60
N ARG A 17 -3.09 0.94 -4.21
CA ARG A 17 -3.21 1.05 -5.67
C ARG A 17 -2.43 2.23 -6.24
N LYS A 18 -2.57 3.42 -5.65
CA LYS A 18 -1.87 4.63 -6.09
C LYS A 18 -0.35 4.49 -5.98
N LEU A 19 0.12 3.94 -4.86
CA LEU A 19 1.55 3.72 -4.63
C LEU A 19 2.14 2.72 -5.62
N ARG A 20 1.41 1.65 -5.97
CA ARG A 20 1.82 0.71 -7.01
C ARG A 20 1.90 1.38 -8.39
N GLN A 21 0.90 2.19 -8.75
CA GLN A 21 0.88 2.94 -10.01
C GLN A 21 2.05 3.94 -10.11
N ALA A 22 2.48 4.52 -9.00
CA ALA A 22 3.66 5.37 -8.92
C ALA A 22 5.00 4.61 -8.98
N GLY A 23 4.99 3.30 -9.23
CA GLY A 23 6.20 2.47 -9.34
C GLY A 23 6.80 2.08 -7.98
N HIS A 24 6.05 2.20 -6.89
CA HIS A 24 6.50 1.73 -5.58
C HIS A 24 6.15 0.26 -5.34
N ARG A 25 6.98 -0.42 -4.54
CA ARG A 25 6.78 -1.82 -4.18
C ARG A 25 6.17 -1.89 -2.78
N ILE A 26 4.97 -2.43 -2.68
CA ILE A 26 4.37 -2.76 -1.39
C ILE A 26 4.94 -4.11 -0.97
N VAL A 27 5.68 -4.12 0.13
CA VAL A 27 6.35 -5.31 0.66
C VAL A 27 5.39 -6.11 1.53
N GLN A 28 4.56 -5.42 2.33
CA GLN A 28 3.64 -6.06 3.26
C GLN A 28 2.46 -5.14 3.59
N ILE A 29 1.31 -5.73 3.88
CA ILE A 29 0.14 -5.07 4.44
C ILE A 29 -0.15 -5.76 5.77
N PHE A 30 -0.13 -4.99 6.86
CA PHE A 30 -0.54 -5.45 8.19
C PHE A 30 -1.98 -5.00 8.41
N GLY A 31 -2.82 -5.91 8.88
CA GLY A 31 -4.25 -5.70 8.99
C GLY A 31 -4.84 -6.38 10.21
#